data_AF-A0A3N5MMA8-F1
#
_entry.id   AF-A0A3N5MMA8-F1
#
_cell.length_a   1.000
_cell.length_b   1.000
_cell.length_c   1.000
_cell.angle_alpha   90.00
_cell.angle_beta   90.00
_cell.angle_gamma   90.00
#
_symmetry.space_group_name_H-M   'P 1'
#
loop_
_entity.id
_entity.type
_entity.pdbx_description
1 polymer ?
#
loop_
_entity_poly.entity_id
_entity_poly.type
_entity_poly.pdbx_seq_one_letter_code
_entity_poly.pdbx_strand_id
1 'polypeptide(L)' 'MNQGHAFDVVCIGNYTKDTIVSPAGTTYVDGGAVNYAAHACARLGMKVAVVTRMAEEDIRVANKLAEAGVMCFPTFT' A
#
# COMPACT_ATOMS: atom_id res chain seq x y z
N MET A 1 8.19 15.67 23.48
CA MET A 1 7.94 16.37 22.20
C MET A 1 7.44 15.34 21.21
N ASN A 2 6.15 15.32 20.87
CA ASN A 2 5.68 14.48 19.76
C ASN A 2 6.14 15.16 18.48
N GLN A 3 7.24 14.68 17.90
CA GLN A 3 7.56 15.03 16.51
C GLN A 3 6.53 14.30 15.65
N GLY A 4 5.45 15.00 15.30
CA GLY A 4 4.46 14.47 14.37
C GLY A 4 5.13 14.13 13.04
N HIS A 5 4.84 12.96 12.49
CA HIS A 5 5.29 12.64 11.14
C HIS A 5 4.47 13.49 10.16
N ALA A 6 5.09 14.51 9.55
CA ALA A 6 4.51 15.20 8.41
C ALA A 6 4.65 14.32 7.15
N PHE A 7 3.57 14.17 6.38
CA PHE A 7 3.52 13.46 5.10
C PHE A 7 2.95 14.40 4.05
N ASP A 8 3.42 14.28 2.82
CA ASP A 8 2.85 15.01 1.68
C ASP A 8 1.51 14.39 1.26
N VAL A 9 1.39 13.06 1.40
CA VAL A 9 0.20 12.29 1.02
C VAL A 9 -0.07 11.19 2.06
N VAL A 10 -1.33 11.05 2.45
CA VAL A 10 -1.83 9.90 3.21
C VAL A 10 -2.92 9.20 2.40
N CYS A 11 -2.68 7.94 2.03
CA CYS A 11 -3.66 7.10 1.35
C CYS A 11 -4.40 6.24 2.38
N ILE A 12 -5.73 6.37 2.46
CA ILE A 12 -6.56 5.60 3.39
C ILE A 12 -7.57 4.79 2.59
N GLY A 13 -7.67 3.49 2.88
CA GLY A 13 -8.60 2.61 2.18
C GLY A 13 -8.21 1.14 2.24
N ASN A 14 -8.70 0.37 1.28
CA ASN A 14 -8.59 -1.09 1.30
C ASN A 14 -7.41 -1.57 0.46
N TYR A 15 -6.65 -2.49 1.03
CA TYR A 15 -5.85 -3.44 0.26
C TYR A 15 -6.78 -4.44 -0.44
N THR A 16 -6.50 -4.75 -1.71
CA THR A 16 -7.22 -5.78 -2.47
C THR A 16 -6.25 -6.80 -3.06
N LYS A 17 -6.70 -8.04 -3.23
CA LYS A 17 -6.02 -9.06 -4.03
C LYS A 17 -6.66 -9.06 -5.41
N ASP A 18 -6.02 -8.42 -6.38
CA ASP A 18 -6.59 -8.29 -7.71
C ASP A 18 -6.28 -9.55 -8.51
N THR A 19 -7.30 -10.05 -9.22
CA THR A 19 -7.17 -11.18 -10.16
C THR A 19 -7.37 -10.64 -11.57
N ILE A 20 -6.31 -10.69 -12.37
CA ILE A 20 -6.32 -10.24 -13.77
C ILE A 20 -6.42 -11.48 -14.65
N VAL A 21 -7.53 -11.59 -15.40
CA VAL A 21 -7.77 -12.68 -16.35
C VAL A 21 -7.64 -12.16 -17.77
N SER A 22 -6.81 -12.81 -18.57
CA SER A 22 -6.58 -12.48 -19.98
C SER A 22 -6.48 -13.75 -20.83
N PRO A 23 -6.53 -13.65 -22.17
CA PRO A 23 -6.27 -14.81 -23.05
C PRO A 23 -4.88 -15.45 -22.83
N ALA A 24 -3.90 -14.68 -22.32
CA ALA A 24 -2.56 -15.17 -22.02
C ALA A 24 -2.46 -15.91 -20.68
N GLY A 25 -3.50 -15.87 -19.84
CA GLY A 25 -3.54 -16.51 -18.53
C GLY A 25 -4.07 -15.60 -17.41
N THR A 26 -3.96 -16.11 -16.18
CA THR A 26 -4.40 -15.45 -14.95
C THR A 26 -3.19 -14.99 -14.14
N THR A 27 -3.19 -13.72 -13.72
CA THR A 27 -2.17 -13.14 -12.82
C THR A 27 -2.84 -12.62 -11.56
N TYR A 28 -2.19 -12.82 -10.41
CA TYR A 28 -2.61 -12.29 -9.12
C TYR A 28 -1.67 -11.16 -8.72
N VAL A 29 -2.23 -10.00 -8.37
CA VAL A 29 -1.43 -8.82 -8.02
C VAL A 29 -1.92 -8.18 -6.73
N ASP A 30 -0.99 -7.58 -5.99
CA ASP A 30 -1.29 -6.77 -4.81
C ASP A 30 -1.92 -5.45 -5.29
N GLY A 31 -3.19 -5.26 -4.99
CA GLY A 31 -4.03 -4.20 -5.53
C GLY A 31 -4.51 -3.18 -4.52
N GLY A 32 -5.53 -2.42 -4.95
CA GLY A 32 -6.20 -1.41 -4.16
C GLY A 32 -5.66 -0.02 -4.49
N ALA A 33 -6.56 0.97 -4.53
CA ALA A 33 -6.19 2.35 -4.83
C ALA A 33 -5.10 2.86 -3.87
N VAL A 34 -5.11 2.41 -2.61
CA VAL A 34 -4.08 2.73 -1.62
C VAL A 34 -2.70 2.24 -2.02
N ASN A 35 -2.59 1.02 -2.58
CA ASN A 35 -1.31 0.45 -2.97
C ASN A 35 -0.75 1.16 -4.21
N TYR A 36 -1.59 1.35 -5.23
CA TYR A 36 -1.17 2.00 -6.47
C TYR A 36 -0.82 3.48 -6.27
N ALA A 37 -1.66 4.25 -5.55
CA ALA A 37 -1.41 5.65 -5.29
C ALA A 37 -0.15 5.85 -4.45
N ALA A 38 0.06 5.04 -3.42
CA ALA A 38 1.23 5.18 -2.55
C ALA A 38 2.54 4.91 -3.30
N HIS A 39 2.57 3.85 -4.12
CA HIS A 39 3.72 3.55 -4.97
C HIS A 39 3.98 4.63 -6.03
N ALA A 40 2.95 5.24 -6.59
CA ALA A 40 3.09 6.33 -7.53
C ALA A 40 3.66 7.59 -6.84
N CYS A 41 3.07 8.03 -5.73
CA CYS A 41 3.53 9.17 -4.96
C CYS A 41 4.97 9.00 -4.44
N ALA A 42 5.32 7.81 -3.95
CA ALA A 42 6.69 7.52 -3.49
C ALA A 42 7.71 7.61 -4.64
N ARG A 43 7.37 7.11 -5.83
CA ARG A 43 8.22 7.24 -7.03
C ARG A 43 8.38 8.69 -7.52
N LEU A 44 7.44 9.56 -7.17
CA LEU A 44 7.52 11.00 -7.43
C LEU A 44 8.32 11.75 -6.34
N GLY A 45 8.89 11.06 -5.36
CA GLY A 45 9.73 11.65 -4.31
C GLY A 45 8.95 12.23 -3.12
N MET A 46 7.66 11.93 -3.01
CA MET A 46 6.82 12.39 -1.89
C MET A 46 7.03 11.51 -0.65
N LYS A 47 6.85 12.09 0.54
CA LYS A 47 6.79 11.35 1.80
C LYS A 47 5.36 10.85 2.03
N VAL A 48 5.15 9.55 1.88
CA VAL A 48 3.82 8.94 1.83
C VAL A 48 3.53 8.07 3.05
N ALA A 49 2.29 8.12 3.54
CA ALA A 49 1.74 7.13 4.46
C ALA A 49 0.56 6.36 3.85
N VAL A 50 0.39 5.11 4.25
CA VAL A 50 -0.78 4.26 3.95
C VAL A 50 -1.44 3.85 5.25
N VAL A 51 -2.75 4.01 5.36
CA VAL A 51 -3.57 3.44 6.43
C VAL A 51 -4.55 2.47 5.79
N THR A 52 -4.46 1.20 6.16
CA THR A 52 -5.26 0.14 5.53
C THR A 52 -5.66 -0.92 6.53
N ARG A 53 -6.79 -1.58 6.26
CA ARG A 53 -7.15 -2.85 6.90
C ARG A 53 -6.82 -4.01 5.98
N MET A 54 -6.28 -5.11 6.51
CA MET A 54 -5.89 -6.30 5.73
C MET A 54 -5.90 -7.58 6.57
N ALA A 55 -5.82 -8.75 5.94
CA ALA A 55 -5.61 -10.00 6.65
C ALA A 55 -4.15 -10.10 7.16
N GLU A 56 -3.93 -10.79 8.29
CA GLU A 56 -2.58 -10.94 8.88
C GLU A 56 -1.60 -11.62 7.91
N GLU A 57 -2.07 -12.62 7.15
CA GLU A 57 -1.27 -13.34 6.14
C GLU A 57 -0.72 -12.43 5.03
N ASP A 58 -1.32 -11.25 4.83
CA ASP A 58 -0.94 -10.29 3.79
C ASP A 58 0.05 -9.23 4.25
N ILE A 59 0.62 -9.37 5.46
CA ILE A 59 1.63 -8.45 6.01
C ILE A 59 2.80 -8.19 5.07
N ARG A 60 3.12 -9.15 4.18
CA ARG A 60 4.12 -9.00 3.12
C ARG A 60 3.91 -7.74 2.24
N VAL A 61 2.67 -7.29 2.06
CA VAL A 61 2.35 -6.11 1.25
C VAL A 61 2.71 -4.82 1.99
N ALA A 62 2.47 -4.76 3.30
CA ALA A 62 2.94 -3.64 4.12
C ALA A 62 4.48 -3.55 4.12
N ASN A 63 5.17 -4.69 4.13
CA ASN A 63 6.64 -4.72 4.03
C ASN A 63 7.14 -4.18 2.69
N LYS A 64 6.51 -4.58 1.57
CA LYS A 64 6.83 -4.04 0.23
C LYS A 64 6.60 -2.52 0.14
N LEU A 65 5.55 -2.01 0.78
CA LEU A 65 5.32 -0.56 0.88
C LEU A 65 6.47 0.12 1.64
N ALA A 66 6.89 -0.46 2.77
CA ALA A 66 8.04 0.03 3.54
C ALA A 66 9.35 0.03 2.73
N GLU A 67 9.63 -1.04 1.99
CA GLU A 67 10.78 -1.13 1.08
C GLU A 67 10.74 -0.07 -0.03
N ALA A 68 9.53 0.34 -0.45
CA ALA A 68 9.32 1.43 -1.41
C ALA A 68 9.35 2.84 -0.77
N GLY A 69 9.70 2.95 0.51
CA GLY A 69 9.77 4.24 1.24
C GLY A 69 8.41 4.77 1.73
N VAL A 70 7.37 3.94 1.68
CA VAL A 70 6.02 4.29 2.17
C VAL A 70 5.84 3.81 3.61
N MET A 71 5.40 4.68 4.50
CA MET A 71 5.07 4.27 5.88
C MET A 71 3.67 3.64 5.92
N CYS A 72 3.58 2.34 6.21
CA CYS A 72 2.30 1.64 6.28
C CYS A 72 1.84 1.46 7.73
N PHE A 73 0.57 1.77 7.99
CA PHE A 73 -0.13 1.56 9.26
C PHE A 73 -1.27 0.54 9.03
N PRO A 74 -0.96 -0.76 9.02
CA PRO A 74 -1.97 -1.79 8.85
C PRO A 74 -2.75 -2.00 10.15
N THR A 75 -4.05 -2.29 10.01
CA THR A 75 -4.86 -2.93 11.06
C THR A 75 -5.33 -4.28 10.51
N PHE A 76 -5.32 -5.31 11.35
CA PHE A 76 -5.63 -6.66 10.88
C PHE A 76 -7.12 -7.03 11.07
N THR A 77 -7.64 -7.88 10.19
CA THR A 77 -8.92 -8.60 10.36
C THR A 77 -8.68 -10.00 10.89
#